data_AF-A0AAD8BPP8-F1
#
_entry.id   AF-A0AAD8BPP8-F1
#
_cell.length_a   1.000
_cell.length_b   1.000
_cell.length_c   1.000
_cell.angle_alpha   90.00
_cell.angle_beta   90.00
_cell.angle_gamma   90.00
#
_symmetry.space_group_name_H-M   'P 1'
#
loop_
_entity.id
_entity.type
_entity.pdbx_description
1 polymer ?
#
loop_
_entity_poly.entity_id
_entity_poly.type
_entity_poly.pdbx_seq_one_letter_code
_entity_poly.pdbx_strand_id
1 'polypeptide(L)'
;MNKTSRFGIRMRTKSLKPEIKRPVHLTYNVCSSGVGVCSFPSANVTFWNDEGTIQEVLTVGQAYMVDVELELPDSSANRNLGMFQVSVKMYDRTGQVSLTTQRTAMVRYRSIVLRMLDLLLWIPFYFVGISEQKHSIMINMFTHYVDDYYHPSVGATVEVQSHKIEIYTATITFSAKFSGLKYLLYHWPVLSGLCAFSVNVLILALGLAVAAYQRTETLQKITAAVQITEKAEVTVKNDQKTFASSSTMTEDKNISQTSKIEINAEDDTLPLIQEPLDFDFAVENTDTEVVNELRQRSIQH
;
A
#
# COMPACT_ATOMS: atom_id res chain seq x y z
N MET A 1 7.79 12.71 -45.40
CA MET A 1 6.77 13.74 -45.73
C MET A 1 5.43 13.00 -45.72
N ASN A 2 4.42 13.24 -44.88
CA ASN A 2 3.95 14.41 -44.17
C ASN A 2 3.48 14.05 -42.76
N LYS A 3 3.76 14.96 -41.83
CA LYS A 3 3.37 14.94 -40.42
C LYS A 3 2.37 16.08 -40.23
N THR A 4 1.09 15.79 -40.06
CA THR A 4 0.10 16.77 -39.57
C THR A 4 -1.18 16.08 -39.10
N SER A 5 -1.49 16.21 -37.81
CA SER A 5 -2.78 16.67 -37.24
C SER A 5 -2.80 16.28 -35.76
N ARG A 6 -2.36 17.15 -34.84
CA ARG A 6 -3.12 18.18 -34.11
C ARG A 6 -4.44 17.72 -33.47
N PHE A 7 -4.42 17.90 -32.14
CA PHE A 7 -5.51 18.27 -31.23
C PHE A 7 -6.50 17.21 -30.76
N GLY A 8 -6.38 16.95 -29.46
CA GLY A 8 -7.43 16.35 -28.65
C GLY A 8 -6.91 15.90 -27.29
N ILE A 9 -6.30 16.79 -26.48
CA ILE A 9 -6.19 16.51 -25.03
C ILE A 9 -7.60 16.70 -24.46
N ARG A 10 -8.44 15.69 -24.69
CA ARG A 10 -9.66 15.52 -23.94
C ARG A 10 -9.20 15.00 -22.59
N MET A 11 -9.08 15.89 -21.61
CA MET A 11 -9.09 15.49 -20.20
C MET A 11 -10.45 14.83 -19.96
N ARG A 12 -10.55 13.53 -20.30
CA ARG A 12 -11.51 12.66 -19.66
C ARG A 12 -10.99 12.55 -18.24
N THR A 13 -11.49 13.41 -17.36
CA THR A 13 -11.63 13.08 -15.95
C THR A 13 -12.68 11.96 -15.86
N LYS A 14 -12.41 10.79 -16.48
CA LYS A 14 -12.95 9.56 -15.95
C LYS A 14 -12.34 9.52 -14.57
N SER A 15 -13.18 9.54 -13.54
CA SER A 15 -12.80 8.96 -12.25
C SER A 15 -12.39 7.53 -12.58
N LEU A 16 -11.11 7.32 -12.89
CA LEU A 16 -10.54 5.99 -12.98
C LEU A 16 -10.67 5.51 -11.55
N LYS A 17 -11.56 4.55 -11.31
CA LYS A 17 -11.41 3.75 -10.11
C LYS A 17 -10.14 2.93 -10.32
N PRO A 18 -9.34 2.70 -9.28
CA PRO A 18 -8.23 1.75 -9.37
C PRO A 18 -8.81 0.39 -9.71
N GLU A 19 -8.53 -0.07 -10.92
CA GLU A 19 -9.11 -1.28 -11.47
C GLU A 19 -7.99 -2.16 -12.01
N ILE A 20 -7.95 -3.41 -11.54
CA ILE A 20 -7.01 -4.41 -12.02
C ILE A 20 -7.81 -5.43 -12.84
N LYS A 21 -7.49 -5.50 -14.13
CA LYS A 21 -8.11 -6.43 -15.07
C LYS A 21 -7.18 -7.61 -15.31
N ARG A 22 -7.71 -8.83 -15.19
CA ARG A 22 -7.00 -10.06 -15.54
C ARG A 22 -7.82 -10.86 -16.56
N PRO A 23 -7.21 -11.26 -17.70
CA PRO A 23 -7.89 -12.08 -18.67
C PRO A 23 -8.19 -13.46 -18.08
N VAL A 24 -9.36 -14.00 -18.42
CA VAL A 24 -9.85 -15.30 -17.97
C VAL A 24 -9.91 -16.21 -19.20
N HIS A 25 -8.98 -17.14 -19.29
CA HIS A 25 -8.91 -18.10 -20.40
C HIS A 25 -9.75 -19.34 -20.08
N LEU A 26 -11.00 -19.35 -20.55
CA LEU A 26 -11.94 -20.45 -20.33
C LEU A 26 -11.51 -21.72 -21.08
N THR A 27 -11.51 -22.82 -20.35
CA THR A 27 -11.23 -24.17 -20.84
C THR A 27 -12.45 -25.06 -20.63
N TYR A 28 -12.61 -26.08 -21.47
CA TYR A 28 -13.71 -27.02 -21.36
C TYR A 28 -13.29 -28.39 -21.90
N ASN A 29 -13.98 -29.42 -21.43
CA ASN A 29 -13.81 -30.78 -21.90
C ASN A 29 -14.85 -31.09 -22.98
N VAL A 30 -14.38 -31.67 -24.07
CA VAL A 30 -15.22 -32.17 -25.17
C VAL A 30 -15.85 -33.51 -24.75
N CYS A 31 -17.09 -33.75 -25.16
CA CYS A 31 -17.76 -35.02 -24.93
C CYS A 31 -17.05 -36.20 -25.61
N SER A 32 -17.13 -37.40 -25.05
CA SER A 32 -16.58 -38.63 -25.67
C SER A 32 -17.17 -38.95 -27.06
N SER A 33 -18.34 -38.40 -27.37
CA SER A 33 -18.98 -38.47 -28.69
C SER A 33 -18.31 -37.59 -29.76
N GLY A 34 -17.36 -36.73 -29.37
CA GLY A 34 -16.67 -35.78 -30.27
C GLY A 34 -17.52 -34.57 -30.67
N VAL A 35 -18.77 -34.48 -30.21
CA VAL A 35 -19.70 -33.40 -30.52
C VAL A 35 -20.21 -32.74 -29.24
N GLY A 36 -19.96 -31.43 -29.13
CA GLY A 36 -20.46 -30.60 -28.03
C GLY A 36 -19.54 -30.51 -26.81
N VAL A 37 -19.93 -29.61 -25.91
CA VAL A 37 -19.22 -29.25 -24.69
C VAL A 37 -19.82 -30.03 -23.52
N CYS A 38 -19.04 -30.89 -22.87
CA CYS A 38 -19.54 -31.77 -21.79
C CYS A 38 -19.30 -31.21 -20.38
N SER A 39 -18.27 -30.39 -20.19
CA SER A 39 -18.05 -29.69 -18.93
C SER A 39 -18.58 -28.25 -19.00
N PHE A 40 -18.75 -27.61 -17.85
CA PHE A 40 -18.91 -26.16 -17.82
C PHE A 40 -17.58 -25.48 -18.18
N PRO A 41 -17.59 -24.42 -19.02
CA PRO A 41 -16.40 -23.61 -19.26
C PRO A 41 -15.86 -23.05 -17.95
N SER A 42 -14.62 -23.38 -17.62
CA SER A 42 -13.97 -22.94 -16.39
C SER A 42 -12.53 -22.52 -16.63
N ALA A 43 -12.05 -21.61 -15.80
CA ALA A 43 -10.71 -21.05 -15.87
C ALA A 43 -10.15 -20.81 -14.48
N ASN A 44 -8.87 -21.15 -14.30
CA ASN A 44 -8.11 -20.72 -13.14
C ASN A 44 -7.32 -19.48 -13.52
N VAL A 45 -7.55 -18.40 -12.77
CA VAL A 45 -6.82 -17.13 -12.89
C VAL A 45 -5.93 -17.00 -11.67
N THR A 46 -4.65 -16.77 -11.88
CA THR A 46 -3.69 -16.43 -10.83
C THR A 46 -3.58 -14.91 -10.74
N PHE A 47 -3.40 -14.39 -9.53
CA PHE A 47 -3.23 -12.97 -9.27
C PHE A 47 -1.77 -12.53 -9.20
N TRP A 48 -0.82 -13.41 -9.51
CA TRP A 48 0.60 -13.21 -9.31
C TRP A 48 1.21 -12.97 -10.69
N ASN A 49 2.23 -12.11 -10.78
CA ASN A 49 2.92 -11.91 -12.04
C ASN A 49 3.86 -13.09 -12.33
N ASP A 50 4.04 -13.41 -13.61
CA ASP A 50 4.90 -14.50 -14.12
C ASP A 50 6.37 -14.39 -13.67
N GLU A 51 6.77 -13.22 -13.16
CA GLU A 51 8.11 -12.92 -12.65
C GLU A 51 8.34 -13.41 -11.20
N GLY A 52 7.39 -14.13 -10.60
CA GLY A 52 7.54 -14.73 -9.26
C GLY A 52 7.67 -13.71 -8.12
N THR A 53 7.54 -12.41 -8.42
CA THR A 53 7.52 -11.34 -7.43
C THR A 53 6.12 -11.20 -6.86
N ILE A 54 6.05 -11.12 -5.52
CA ILE A 54 4.84 -10.94 -4.72
C ILE A 54 4.34 -9.48 -4.90
N GLN A 55 4.02 -9.08 -6.13
CA GLN A 55 3.03 -8.02 -6.28
C GLN A 55 1.69 -8.68 -6.04
N GLU A 56 1.32 -8.75 -4.76
CA GLU A 56 -0.05 -8.91 -4.32
C GLU A 56 -0.91 -7.93 -5.12
N VAL A 57 -1.53 -8.42 -6.20
CA VAL A 57 -2.54 -7.68 -6.97
C VAL A 57 -3.65 -7.18 -6.03
N LEU A 58 -3.84 -7.86 -4.91
CA LEU A 58 -4.77 -7.52 -3.86
C LEU A 58 -3.98 -7.24 -2.58
N THR A 59 -3.87 -5.97 -2.19
CA THR A 59 -3.31 -5.60 -0.89
C THR A 59 -4.17 -6.18 0.25
N VAL A 60 -3.52 -6.84 1.21
CA VAL A 60 -4.18 -7.37 2.42
C VAL A 60 -4.97 -6.30 3.20
N GLY A 61 -6.15 -6.67 3.71
CA GLY A 61 -7.01 -5.78 4.49
C GLY A 61 -7.70 -4.65 3.71
N GLN A 62 -7.48 -4.53 2.40
CA GLN A 62 -8.18 -3.59 1.54
C GLN A 62 -9.47 -4.22 1.00
N ALA A 63 -10.57 -3.46 1.03
CA ALA A 63 -11.83 -3.90 0.42
C ALA A 63 -11.81 -3.70 -1.10
N TYR A 64 -12.24 -4.74 -1.83
CA TYR A 64 -12.39 -4.77 -3.27
C TYR A 64 -13.83 -5.13 -3.68
N MET A 65 -14.20 -4.68 -4.87
CA MET A 65 -15.38 -5.12 -5.59
C MET A 65 -14.91 -5.95 -6.77
N VAL A 66 -15.42 -7.18 -6.88
CA VAL A 66 -14.99 -8.13 -7.90
C VAL A 66 -16.11 -8.27 -8.92
N ASP A 67 -15.80 -7.92 -10.16
CA ASP A 67 -16.71 -8.02 -11.30
C ASP A 67 -16.14 -9.00 -12.31
N VAL A 68 -17.01 -9.75 -12.98
CA VAL A 68 -16.64 -10.54 -14.15
C VAL A 68 -17.30 -9.93 -15.38
N GLU A 69 -16.48 -9.61 -16.37
CA GLU A 69 -16.86 -9.10 -17.67
C GLU A 69 -16.83 -10.25 -18.68
N LEU A 70 -17.97 -10.58 -19.28
CA LEU A 70 -18.09 -11.58 -20.33
C LEU A 70 -18.41 -10.87 -21.66
N GLU A 71 -17.56 -11.05 -22.67
CA GLU A 71 -17.84 -10.63 -24.05
C GLU A 71 -18.43 -11.81 -24.83
N LEU A 72 -19.64 -11.63 -25.35
CA LEU A 72 -20.42 -12.65 -26.04
C LEU A 72 -20.75 -12.18 -27.47
N PRO A 73 -20.74 -13.08 -28.47
CA PRO A 73 -21.37 -12.81 -29.76
C PRO A 73 -22.89 -12.67 -29.65
N ASP A 74 -23.47 -11.86 -30.55
CA ASP A 74 -24.92 -11.82 -30.74
C ASP A 74 -25.42 -12.99 -31.63
N SER A 75 -25.22 -14.22 -31.15
CA SER A 75 -25.60 -15.47 -31.83
C SER A 75 -27.00 -15.97 -31.44
N SER A 76 -27.60 -16.84 -32.26
CA SER A 76 -28.89 -17.47 -31.94
C SER A 76 -28.82 -18.35 -30.69
N ALA A 77 -27.68 -19.01 -30.45
CA ALA A 77 -27.44 -19.81 -29.24
C ALA A 77 -27.48 -18.93 -27.98
N ASN A 78 -26.74 -17.81 -27.97
CA ASN A 78 -26.70 -16.88 -26.85
C ASN A 78 -28.03 -16.16 -26.61
N ARG A 79 -28.77 -15.84 -27.68
CA ARG A 79 -30.10 -15.22 -27.60
C ARG A 79 -31.12 -16.15 -26.94
N ASN A 80 -31.05 -17.44 -27.23
CA ASN A 80 -31.99 -18.45 -26.72
C ASN A 80 -31.52 -19.10 -25.40
N LEU A 81 -30.37 -18.69 -24.87
CA LEU A 81 -29.78 -19.26 -23.66
C LEU A 81 -30.63 -19.01 -22.41
N GLY A 82 -31.27 -17.84 -22.33
CA GLY A 82 -31.99 -17.40 -21.13
C GLY A 82 -31.03 -16.98 -20.00
N MET A 83 -31.42 -17.29 -18.77
CA MET A 83 -30.57 -17.05 -17.59
C MET A 83 -29.50 -18.13 -17.50
N PHE A 84 -28.26 -17.74 -17.20
CA PHE A 84 -27.16 -18.63 -16.89
C PHE A 84 -26.51 -18.21 -15.57
N GLN A 85 -25.75 -19.11 -14.96
CA GLN A 85 -25.10 -18.86 -13.67
C GLN A 85 -23.59 -18.79 -13.88
N VAL A 86 -22.94 -17.91 -13.12
CA VAL A 86 -21.49 -17.78 -13.07
C VAL A 86 -21.05 -17.96 -11.63
N SER A 87 -20.10 -18.85 -11.41
CA SER A 87 -19.50 -19.12 -10.10
C SER A 87 -18.07 -18.60 -10.09
N VAL A 88 -17.70 -17.90 -9.02
CA VAL A 88 -16.33 -17.49 -8.75
C VAL A 88 -15.92 -18.03 -7.40
N LYS A 89 -14.81 -18.76 -7.36
CA LYS A 89 -14.22 -19.36 -6.16
C LYS A 89 -12.82 -18.79 -5.98
N MET A 90 -12.59 -18.06 -4.90
CA MET A 90 -11.25 -17.58 -4.52
C MET A 90 -10.53 -18.69 -3.77
N TYR A 91 -9.28 -18.97 -4.11
CA TYR A 91 -8.48 -20.02 -3.46
C TYR A 91 -7.15 -19.47 -2.95
N ASP A 92 -6.69 -20.04 -1.83
CA ASP A 92 -5.41 -19.74 -1.19
C ASP A 92 -4.25 -20.60 -1.77
N ARG A 93 -3.01 -20.37 -1.33
CA ARG A 93 -1.78 -21.08 -1.72
C ARG A 93 -1.87 -22.58 -1.47
N THR A 94 -2.62 -22.95 -0.43
CA THR A 94 -2.91 -24.34 -0.06
C THR A 94 -3.92 -25.01 -0.99
N GLY A 95 -4.54 -24.25 -1.91
CA GLY A 95 -5.64 -24.72 -2.77
C GLY A 95 -6.99 -24.78 -2.06
N GLN A 96 -7.06 -24.37 -0.79
CA GLN A 96 -8.33 -24.27 -0.07
C GLN A 96 -9.15 -23.09 -0.62
N VAL A 97 -10.45 -23.31 -0.83
CA VAL A 97 -11.37 -22.27 -1.30
C VAL A 97 -11.79 -21.41 -0.11
N SER A 98 -11.32 -20.16 -0.07
CA SER A 98 -11.65 -19.22 1.00
C SER A 98 -13.07 -18.67 0.86
N LEU A 99 -13.45 -18.26 -0.36
CA LEU A 99 -14.76 -17.64 -0.63
C LEU A 99 -15.32 -18.11 -1.97
N THR A 100 -16.61 -18.46 -1.96
CA THR A 100 -17.37 -18.82 -3.17
C THR A 100 -18.57 -17.91 -3.32
N THR A 101 -18.79 -17.40 -4.53
CA THR A 101 -20.00 -16.68 -4.90
C THR A 101 -20.57 -17.26 -6.19
N GLN A 102 -21.88 -17.18 -6.32
CA GLN A 102 -22.59 -17.58 -7.51
C GLN A 102 -23.64 -16.53 -7.84
N ARG A 103 -23.66 -16.08 -9.10
CA ARG A 103 -24.58 -15.04 -9.57
C ARG A 103 -25.21 -15.48 -10.87
N THR A 104 -26.51 -15.24 -11.00
CA THR A 104 -27.20 -15.40 -12.26
C THR A 104 -27.01 -14.16 -13.12
N ALA A 105 -26.87 -14.38 -14.42
CA ALA A 105 -26.75 -13.35 -15.42
C ALA A 105 -27.61 -13.73 -16.64
N MET A 106 -27.98 -12.73 -17.42
CA MET A 106 -28.75 -12.92 -18.62
C MET A 106 -28.25 -11.97 -19.70
N VAL A 107 -28.14 -12.47 -20.93
CA VAL A 107 -27.88 -11.63 -22.10
C VAL A 107 -29.00 -10.61 -22.22
N ARG A 108 -28.65 -9.34 -22.42
CA ARG A 108 -29.66 -8.29 -22.47
C ARG A 108 -30.60 -8.51 -23.66
N TYR A 109 -31.87 -8.74 -23.36
CA TYR A 109 -32.88 -8.92 -24.39
C TYR A 109 -33.04 -7.65 -25.25
N ARG A 110 -33.08 -7.83 -26.56
CA ARG A 110 -33.45 -6.82 -27.55
C ARG A 110 -34.51 -7.43 -28.46
N SER A 111 -35.50 -6.64 -28.89
CA SER A 111 -36.51 -7.12 -29.84
C SER A 111 -35.92 -7.27 -31.25
N ILE A 112 -36.55 -8.07 -32.10
CA ILE A 112 -36.13 -8.23 -33.50
C ILE A 112 -36.15 -6.90 -34.26
N VAL A 113 -37.17 -6.07 -34.03
CA VAL A 113 -37.32 -4.76 -34.67
C VAL A 113 -36.17 -3.83 -34.27
N LEU A 114 -35.84 -3.78 -32.97
CA LEU A 114 -34.72 -2.96 -32.50
C LEU A 114 -33.38 -3.46 -33.04
N ARG A 115 -33.17 -4.77 -33.15
CA ARG A 115 -31.95 -5.32 -33.76
C ARG A 115 -31.84 -4.97 -35.25
N MET A 116 -32.95 -5.03 -35.99
CA MET A 116 -32.95 -4.65 -37.41
C MET A 116 -32.67 -3.16 -37.61
N LEU A 117 -33.23 -2.31 -36.75
CA LEU A 117 -32.97 -0.87 -36.77
C LEU A 117 -31.51 -0.56 -36.40
N ASP A 118 -30.97 -1.20 -35.35
CA ASP A 118 -29.58 -1.03 -34.93
C ASP A 118 -28.62 -1.53 -36.01
N LEU A 119 -28.92 -2.68 -36.63
CA LEU A 119 -28.20 -3.17 -37.79
C LEU A 119 -28.24 -2.13 -38.91
N LEU A 120 -29.43 -1.68 -39.33
CA LEU A 120 -29.63 -0.71 -40.42
C LEU A 120 -28.85 0.59 -40.20
N LEU A 121 -28.82 1.10 -38.97
CA LEU A 121 -28.13 2.35 -38.62
C LEU A 121 -26.60 2.17 -38.60
N TRP A 122 -26.11 0.98 -38.21
CA TRP A 122 -24.67 0.70 -38.06
C TRP A 122 -24.05 -0.10 -39.22
N ILE A 123 -24.81 -0.49 -40.25
CA ILE A 123 -24.33 -1.18 -41.46
C ILE A 123 -23.02 -0.61 -42.01
N PRO A 124 -22.90 0.70 -42.29
CA PRO A 124 -21.67 1.23 -42.89
C PRO A 124 -20.45 1.03 -41.97
N PHE A 125 -20.63 1.10 -40.64
CA PHE A 125 -19.54 0.89 -39.68
C PHE A 125 -19.13 -0.58 -39.57
N TYR A 126 -20.08 -1.50 -39.72
CA TYR A 126 -19.79 -2.94 -39.76
C TYR A 126 -19.03 -3.33 -41.04
N PHE A 127 -19.41 -2.79 -42.21
CA PHE A 127 -18.71 -3.08 -43.48
C PHE A 127 -17.27 -2.57 -43.50
N VAL A 128 -17.01 -1.41 -42.88
CA VAL A 128 -15.64 -0.86 -42.77
C VAL A 128 -14.84 -1.55 -41.64
N GLY A 129 -15.48 -2.41 -40.83
CA GLY A 129 -14.82 -3.13 -39.73
C GLY A 129 -14.47 -2.27 -38.51
N ILE A 130 -15.13 -1.11 -38.36
CA ILE A 130 -14.90 -0.20 -37.22
C ILE A 130 -15.64 -0.70 -35.97
N SER A 131 -16.75 -1.41 -36.17
CA SER A 131 -17.60 -1.94 -35.11
C SER A 131 -17.82 -3.43 -35.33
N GLU A 132 -18.01 -4.17 -34.25
CA GLU A 132 -18.32 -5.61 -34.25
C GLU A 132 -19.58 -5.85 -33.41
N GLN A 133 -20.35 -6.88 -33.78
CA GLN A 133 -21.56 -7.26 -33.06
C GLN A 133 -21.23 -8.12 -31.83
N LYS A 134 -20.72 -7.45 -30.79
CA LYS A 134 -20.42 -8.07 -29.50
C LYS A 134 -21.23 -7.45 -28.37
N HIS A 135 -21.49 -8.26 -27.35
CA HIS A 135 -22.22 -7.85 -26.15
C HIS A 135 -21.36 -8.12 -24.92
N SER A 136 -21.04 -7.07 -24.17
CA SER A 136 -20.31 -7.17 -22.91
C SER A 136 -21.28 -7.16 -21.73
N ILE A 137 -21.20 -8.18 -20.88
CA ILE A 137 -22.00 -8.30 -19.65
C ILE A 137 -21.07 -8.16 -18.45
N MET A 138 -21.35 -7.19 -17.59
CA MET A 138 -20.65 -6.98 -16.32
C MET A 138 -21.49 -7.57 -15.19
N ILE A 139 -20.91 -8.51 -14.44
CA ILE A 139 -21.61 -9.23 -13.38
C ILE A 139 -20.85 -8.98 -12.07
N ASN A 140 -21.51 -8.37 -11.08
CA ASN A 140 -20.91 -8.16 -9.76
C ASN A 140 -20.93 -9.46 -8.94
N MET A 141 -19.75 -10.04 -8.74
CA MET A 141 -19.58 -11.29 -8.01
C MET A 141 -19.50 -11.05 -6.51
N PHE A 142 -18.61 -10.14 -6.12
CA PHE A 142 -18.44 -9.69 -4.74
C PHE A 142 -18.59 -8.18 -4.66
N THR A 143 -19.52 -7.72 -3.80
CA THR A 143 -19.69 -6.29 -3.53
C THR A 143 -18.63 -5.78 -2.54
N HIS A 144 -18.25 -6.60 -1.56
CA HIS A 144 -17.26 -6.26 -0.55
C HIS A 144 -16.41 -7.51 -0.24
N TYR A 145 -15.30 -7.63 -0.94
CA TYR A 145 -14.33 -8.70 -0.76
C TYR A 145 -13.10 -8.12 -0.04
N VAL A 146 -12.69 -8.75 1.05
CA VAL A 146 -11.48 -8.40 1.80
C VAL A 146 -10.66 -9.67 1.89
N ASP A 147 -9.39 -9.56 1.53
CA ASP A 147 -8.49 -10.71 1.62
C ASP A 147 -8.04 -10.94 3.06
N ASP A 148 -7.93 -12.20 3.46
CA ASP A 148 -7.47 -12.59 4.79
C ASP A 148 -5.95 -12.45 4.88
N TYR A 149 -5.45 -12.08 6.05
CA TYR A 149 -4.02 -11.95 6.32
C TYR A 149 -3.33 -13.32 6.45
N TYR A 150 -4.01 -14.30 7.05
CA TYR A 150 -3.41 -15.62 7.30
C TYR A 150 -3.49 -16.55 6.08
N HIS A 151 -4.53 -16.39 5.26
CA HIS A 151 -4.77 -17.20 4.06
C HIS A 151 -5.05 -16.28 2.84
N PRO A 152 -4.02 -15.61 2.30
CA PRO A 152 -4.16 -14.65 1.22
C PRO A 152 -4.57 -15.33 -0.09
N SER A 153 -5.54 -14.77 -0.78
CA SER A 153 -6.11 -15.38 -1.97
C SER A 153 -5.15 -15.26 -3.15
N VAL A 154 -4.84 -16.41 -3.74
CA VAL A 154 -3.81 -16.57 -4.78
C VAL A 154 -4.38 -16.42 -6.16
N GLY A 155 -5.62 -16.85 -6.32
CA GLY A 155 -6.30 -16.85 -7.57
C GLY A 155 -7.80 -17.05 -7.41
N ALA A 156 -8.46 -17.05 -8.54
CA ALA A 156 -9.88 -17.38 -8.65
C ALA A 156 -10.10 -18.44 -9.71
N THR A 157 -10.99 -19.38 -9.41
CA THR A 157 -11.63 -20.23 -10.41
C THR A 157 -12.93 -19.59 -10.82
N VAL A 158 -13.04 -19.23 -12.11
CA VAL A 158 -14.27 -18.72 -12.72
C VAL A 158 -14.89 -19.85 -13.52
N GLU A 159 -16.16 -20.16 -13.27
CA GLU A 159 -16.92 -21.20 -13.97
C GLU A 159 -18.24 -20.62 -14.47
N VAL A 160 -18.54 -20.83 -15.76
CA VAL A 160 -19.80 -20.42 -16.37
C VAL A 160 -20.68 -21.65 -16.56
N GLN A 161 -21.78 -21.72 -15.84
CA GLN A 161 -22.66 -22.89 -15.79
C GLN A 161 -23.65 -22.89 -16.95
N SER A 162 -23.13 -23.13 -18.15
CA SER A 162 -23.92 -23.37 -19.35
C SER A 162 -23.12 -24.13 -20.40
N HIS A 163 -23.73 -25.14 -21.01
CA HIS A 163 -23.11 -25.94 -22.09
C HIS A 163 -23.30 -25.33 -23.49
N LYS A 164 -24.24 -24.40 -23.64
CA LYS A 164 -24.63 -23.83 -24.95
C LYS A 164 -24.20 -22.37 -25.12
N ILE A 165 -23.48 -21.82 -24.15
CA ILE A 165 -23.02 -20.44 -24.19
C ILE A 165 -21.80 -20.31 -25.09
N GLU A 166 -21.80 -19.30 -25.94
CA GLU A 166 -20.68 -18.93 -26.79
C GLU A 166 -20.05 -17.67 -26.20
N ILE A 167 -18.75 -17.71 -25.89
CA ILE A 167 -18.03 -16.62 -25.22
C ILE A 167 -16.77 -16.33 -26.03
N TYR A 168 -16.50 -15.05 -26.32
CA TYR A 168 -15.25 -14.64 -26.95
C TYR A 168 -14.15 -14.48 -25.92
N THR A 169 -14.38 -13.63 -24.93
CA THR A 169 -13.41 -13.33 -23.88
C THR A 169 -14.11 -13.17 -22.55
N ALA A 170 -13.47 -13.65 -21.49
CA ALA A 170 -13.86 -13.37 -20.13
C ALA A 170 -12.72 -12.58 -19.47
N THR A 171 -13.07 -11.61 -18.63
CA THR A 171 -12.11 -10.81 -17.85
C THR A 171 -12.63 -10.70 -16.43
N ILE A 172 -11.77 -10.94 -15.45
CA ILE A 172 -12.07 -10.67 -14.05
C ILE A 172 -11.44 -9.33 -13.66
N THR A 173 -12.22 -8.54 -12.95
CA THR A 173 -11.93 -7.16 -12.66
C THR A 173 -12.01 -6.92 -11.16
N PHE A 174 -10.95 -6.38 -10.59
CA PHE A 174 -10.88 -5.98 -9.18
C PHE A 174 -10.89 -4.46 -9.07
N SER A 175 -11.97 -3.91 -8.54
CA SER A 175 -12.11 -2.48 -8.28
C SER A 175 -11.89 -2.19 -6.80
N ALA A 176 -10.85 -1.43 -6.43
CA ALA A 176 -10.59 -1.13 -5.02
C ALA A 176 -11.62 -0.12 -4.46
N LYS A 177 -12.17 -0.42 -3.29
CA LYS A 177 -13.04 0.48 -2.53
C LYS A 177 -12.22 1.21 -1.48
N PHE A 178 -11.65 2.35 -1.85
CA PHE A 178 -10.95 3.20 -0.88
C PHE A 178 -11.93 3.89 0.07
N SER A 179 -11.61 3.88 1.36
CA SER A 179 -12.30 4.62 2.41
C SER A 179 -11.30 5.48 3.20
N GLY A 180 -11.80 6.48 3.94
CA GLY A 180 -10.99 7.33 4.82
C GLY A 180 -9.92 8.15 4.09
N LEU A 181 -8.70 8.19 4.65
CA LEU A 181 -7.58 8.98 4.13
C LEU A 181 -7.17 8.56 2.70
N LYS A 182 -7.19 7.26 2.40
CA LYS A 182 -6.85 6.74 1.07
C LYS A 182 -7.78 7.29 -0.01
N TYR A 183 -9.08 7.41 0.31
CA TYR A 183 -10.08 7.97 -0.62
C TYR A 183 -9.77 9.44 -0.95
N LEU A 184 -9.45 10.24 0.07
CA LEU A 184 -9.12 11.66 -0.09
C LEU A 184 -7.82 11.84 -0.90
N LEU A 185 -6.78 11.06 -0.59
CA LEU A 185 -5.52 11.09 -1.32
C LEU A 185 -5.70 10.71 -2.79
N TYR A 186 -6.54 9.72 -3.10
CA TYR A 186 -6.75 9.24 -4.46
C TYR A 186 -7.58 10.20 -5.31
N HIS A 187 -8.67 10.75 -4.77
CA HIS A 187 -9.55 11.65 -5.53
C HIS A 187 -8.99 13.08 -5.62
N TRP A 188 -8.20 13.52 -4.63
CA TRP A 188 -7.68 14.88 -4.54
C TRP A 188 -6.16 14.90 -4.26
N PRO A 189 -5.33 14.33 -5.15
CA PRO A 189 -3.89 14.19 -4.89
C PRO A 189 -3.18 15.53 -4.68
N VAL A 190 -3.58 16.56 -5.45
CA VAL A 190 -2.99 17.90 -5.34
C VAL A 190 -3.32 18.58 -4.02
N LEU A 191 -4.58 18.54 -3.59
CA LEU A 191 -5.03 19.16 -2.34
C LEU A 191 -4.40 18.45 -1.14
N SER A 192 -4.40 17.12 -1.16
CA SER A 192 -3.75 16.31 -0.12
C SER A 192 -2.25 16.57 -0.05
N GLY A 193 -1.57 16.67 -1.19
CA GLY A 193 -0.14 16.98 -1.26
C GLY A 193 0.20 18.36 -0.72
N LEU A 194 -0.59 19.38 -1.06
CA LEU A 194 -0.38 20.75 -0.56
C LEU A 194 -0.65 20.85 0.94
N CYS A 195 -1.71 20.18 1.42
CA CYS A 195 -2.01 20.10 2.86
C CYS A 195 -0.85 19.44 3.62
N ALA A 196 -0.37 18.27 3.16
CA ALA A 196 0.75 17.58 3.78
C ALA A 196 2.03 18.43 3.78
N PHE A 197 2.33 19.11 2.66
CA PHE A 197 3.46 20.04 2.58
C PHE A 197 3.31 21.20 3.58
N SER A 198 2.13 21.82 3.66
CA SER A 198 1.88 22.93 4.59
C SER A 198 2.05 22.54 6.07
N VAL A 199 1.57 21.35 6.44
CA VAL A 199 1.72 20.81 7.81
C VAL A 199 3.19 20.54 8.12
N ASN A 200 3.95 19.96 7.19
CA ASN A 200 5.39 19.75 7.38
C ASN A 200 6.15 21.07 7.56
N VAL A 201 5.89 22.07 6.72
CA VAL A 201 6.51 23.40 6.84
C VAL A 201 6.16 24.05 8.19
N LEU A 202 4.91 23.92 8.65
CA LEU A 202 4.48 24.43 9.94
C LEU A 202 5.23 23.76 11.11
N ILE A 203 5.37 22.43 11.09
CA ILE A 203 6.11 21.68 12.12
C ILE A 203 7.58 22.11 12.15
N LEU A 204 8.21 22.25 10.98
CA LEU A 204 9.60 22.73 10.89
C LEU A 204 9.75 24.17 11.40
N ALA A 205 8.82 25.06 11.04
CA ALA A 205 8.82 26.44 11.52
C ALA A 205 8.66 26.52 13.04
N LEU A 206 7.78 25.70 13.63
CA LEU A 206 7.59 25.63 15.07
C LEU A 206 8.86 25.11 15.78
N GLY A 207 9.50 24.06 15.23
CA GLY A 207 10.75 23.53 15.76
C GLY A 207 11.89 24.55 15.74
N LEU A 208 12.03 25.30 14.63
CA LEU A 208 13.00 26.39 14.54
C LEU A 208 12.70 27.53 15.51
N ALA A 209 11.42 27.88 15.70
CA ALA A 209 11.03 28.92 16.66
C ALA A 209 11.35 28.51 18.10
N VAL A 210 11.08 27.26 18.50
CA VAL A 210 11.43 26.75 19.83
C VAL A 210 12.96 26.70 20.02
N ALA A 211 13.70 26.22 19.02
CA ALA A 211 15.16 26.19 19.08
C ALA A 211 15.77 27.60 19.16
N ALA A 212 15.23 28.55 18.40
CA ALA A 212 15.63 29.96 18.47
C ALA A 212 15.31 30.55 19.85
N TYR A 213 14.14 30.25 20.42
CA TYR A 213 13.77 30.68 21.77
C TYR A 213 14.75 30.16 22.83
N GLN A 214 15.05 28.86 22.82
CA GLN A 214 16.03 28.26 23.74
C GLN A 214 17.45 28.84 23.56
N ARG A 215 17.86 29.09 22.31
CA ARG A 215 19.13 29.77 21.98
C ARG A 215 19.17 31.20 22.53
N THR A 216 18.07 31.94 22.44
CA THR A 216 18.03 33.31 23.00
C THR A 216 18.15 33.32 24.52
N GLU A 217 17.49 32.39 25.23
CA GLU A 217 17.62 32.30 26.68
C GLU A 217 19.05 31.93 27.12
N THR A 218 19.72 31.02 26.40
CA THR A 218 21.11 30.66 26.69
C THR A 218 22.08 31.82 26.42
N LEU A 219 21.88 32.55 25.32
CA LEU A 219 22.69 33.73 25.01
C LEU A 219 22.52 34.86 26.03
N GLN A 220 21.30 35.07 26.56
CA GLN A 220 21.05 36.04 27.62
C GLN A 220 21.79 35.67 28.92
N LYS A 221 21.77 34.39 29.31
CA LYS A 221 22.50 33.89 30.49
C LYS A 221 24.01 34.07 30.35
N ILE A 222 24.57 33.75 29.17
CA ILE A 222 26.01 33.92 28.89
C ILE A 222 26.38 35.41 28.90
N THR A 223 25.59 36.28 28.26
CA THR A 223 25.88 37.73 28.21
C THR A 223 25.84 38.35 29.61
N ALA A 224 24.89 37.95 30.46
CA ALA A 224 24.82 38.41 31.85
C ALA A 224 26.05 37.95 32.67
N ALA A 225 26.52 36.71 32.47
CA ALA A 225 27.72 36.20 33.13
C ALA A 225 29.00 36.93 32.70
N VAL A 226 29.13 37.27 31.41
CA VAL A 226 30.27 38.04 30.87
C VAL A 226 30.32 39.46 31.44
N GLN A 227 29.18 40.13 31.60
CA GLN A 227 29.15 41.47 32.19
C GLN A 227 29.56 41.50 33.67
N ILE A 228 29.27 40.42 34.42
CA ILE A 228 29.68 40.31 35.82
C ILE A 228 31.20 40.12 35.92
N THR A 229 31.79 39.31 35.02
CA THR A 229 33.24 39.09 34.96
C THR A 229 33.99 40.34 34.52
N GLU A 230 33.47 41.09 33.53
CA GLU A 230 34.07 42.36 33.08
C GLU A 230 34.03 43.42 34.20
N LYS A 231 32.92 43.54 34.94
CA LYS A 231 32.83 44.45 36.10
C LYS A 231 33.80 44.06 37.22
N ALA A 232 33.99 42.77 37.48
CA ALA A 232 34.96 42.29 38.45
C ALA A 232 36.41 42.63 38.04
N GLU A 233 36.75 42.54 36.76
CA GLU A 233 38.08 42.87 36.25
C GLU A 233 38.38 44.39 36.30
N VAL A 234 37.35 45.23 36.11
CA VAL A 234 37.47 46.70 36.21
C VAL A 234 37.62 47.16 37.67
N THR A 235 36.94 46.51 38.63
CA THR A 235 37.13 46.79 40.06
C THR A 235 38.54 46.42 40.52
N VAL A 236 39.07 45.28 40.09
CA VAL A 236 40.45 44.86 40.41
C VAL A 236 41.50 45.81 39.83
N LYS A 237 41.30 46.35 38.61
CA LYS A 237 42.20 47.36 38.01
C LYS A 237 42.12 48.73 38.69
N ASN A 238 40.98 49.10 39.27
CA ASN A 238 40.83 50.36 40.02
C ASN A 238 41.49 50.28 41.42
N ASP A 239 41.40 49.14 42.10
CA ASP A 239 42.05 48.97 43.41
C ASP A 239 43.58 48.99 43.31
N GLN A 240 44.15 48.56 42.17
CA GLN A 240 45.59 48.61 41.93
C GLN A 240 46.13 50.03 41.63
N LYS A 241 45.27 50.98 41.22
CA LYS A 241 45.65 52.38 40.97
C LYS A 241 45.65 53.24 42.24
N THR A 242 44.99 52.78 43.30
CA THR A 242 44.94 53.47 44.61
C THR A 242 46.08 53.05 45.55
N PHE A 243 46.83 51.99 45.21
CA PHE A 243 47.93 51.47 46.02
C PHE A 243 49.34 51.85 45.50
N ALA A 244 49.44 52.54 44.36
CA ALA A 244 50.72 52.97 43.78
C ALA A 244 51.26 54.30 44.39
N SER A 245 51.15 54.45 45.71
CA SER A 245 51.80 55.53 46.47
C SER A 245 52.18 55.05 47.86
N SER A 246 53.11 54.09 47.96
CA SER A 246 54.18 54.13 48.97
C SER A 246 55.22 53.02 48.75
N SER A 247 56.47 53.46 48.65
CA SER A 247 57.75 52.79 48.98
C SER A 247 58.21 51.51 48.25
N THR A 248 59.33 51.72 47.57
CA THR A 248 60.35 50.82 47.02
C THR A 248 61.08 49.93 48.05
N MET A 249 61.43 48.72 47.58
CA MET A 249 62.68 47.95 47.78
C MET A 249 62.86 46.94 48.94
N THR A 250 63.53 45.84 48.53
CA THR A 250 64.18 44.72 49.26
C THR A 250 63.31 43.58 49.82
N GLU A 251 63.66 42.29 49.78
CA GLU A 251 64.51 41.40 48.96
C GLU A 251 64.29 39.95 49.52
N ASP A 252 64.59 38.90 48.73
CA ASP A 252 64.84 37.49 49.11
C ASP A 252 63.64 36.55 49.43
N LYS A 253 63.60 35.24 49.10
CA LYS A 253 64.41 34.30 48.28
C LYS A 253 63.66 32.95 48.13
N ASN A 254 63.94 32.27 47.01
CA ASN A 254 64.09 30.81 46.80
C ASN A 254 62.92 29.84 46.42
N ILE A 255 63.15 29.22 45.23
CA ILE A 255 63.18 27.75 44.91
C ILE A 255 61.82 27.01 44.88
N SER A 256 61.43 26.23 43.86
CA SER A 256 62.08 25.67 42.66
C SER A 256 61.01 25.06 41.74
N GLN A 257 61.29 24.99 40.41
CA GLN A 257 61.16 23.82 39.50
C GLN A 257 59.93 22.87 39.63
N THR A 258 59.25 22.35 38.61
CA THR A 258 59.19 22.32 37.13
C THR A 258 57.84 21.60 36.88
N SER A 259 56.98 21.78 35.86
CA SER A 259 57.15 21.51 34.43
C SER A 259 55.74 21.36 33.81
N LYS A 260 55.60 21.88 32.58
CA LYS A 260 54.78 21.45 31.43
C LYS A 260 53.25 21.25 31.55
N ILE A 261 52.57 21.91 30.59
CA ILE A 261 51.30 21.50 29.97
C ILE A 261 51.64 20.62 28.75
N GLU A 262 50.94 19.49 28.54
CA GLU A 262 50.27 19.16 27.25
C GLU A 262 49.24 17.99 27.35
N ILE A 263 47.97 18.32 27.03
CA ILE A 263 46.88 17.63 26.28
C ILE A 263 46.38 16.19 26.64
N ASN A 264 45.05 16.14 26.86
CA ASN A 264 43.99 15.12 26.65
C ASN A 264 43.82 13.84 27.49
N ALA A 265 42.51 13.55 27.65
CA ALA A 265 41.78 12.28 27.84
C ALA A 265 41.54 11.79 29.29
N GLU A 266 40.27 11.93 29.70
CA GLU A 266 39.36 10.83 30.09
C GLU A 266 39.78 9.90 31.25
N ASP A 267 39.13 10.07 32.40
CA ASP A 267 38.42 9.05 33.21
C ASP A 267 38.33 9.52 34.67
N ASP A 268 37.13 9.51 35.26
CA ASP A 268 36.92 9.63 36.71
C ASP A 268 35.66 8.82 37.08
N THR A 269 35.91 7.64 37.62
CA THR A 269 34.95 6.70 38.21
C THR A 269 34.44 7.15 39.58
N LEU A 270 33.21 6.74 39.96
CA LEU A 270 32.83 5.96 41.18
C LEU A 270 31.36 6.22 41.61
N PRO A 271 30.66 5.32 42.38
CA PRO A 271 31.08 4.03 42.96
C PRO A 271 30.10 2.85 42.77
N LEU A 272 30.56 1.69 43.28
CA LEU A 272 29.94 0.36 43.41
C LEU A 272 28.50 0.32 43.95
N ILE A 273 27.71 -0.68 43.50
CA ILE A 273 26.91 -1.63 44.33
C ILE A 273 26.56 -2.90 43.50
N GLN A 274 27.04 -4.05 43.99
CA GLN A 274 26.63 -5.47 43.88
C GLN A 274 25.98 -6.06 42.59
N GLU A 275 26.73 -6.97 41.95
CA GLU A 275 26.25 -8.24 41.32
C GLU A 275 25.71 -9.23 42.39
N PRO A 276 25.04 -10.37 42.07
CA PRO A 276 25.15 -11.19 40.84
C PRO A 276 23.83 -11.81 40.32
N LEU A 277 23.86 -12.39 39.11
CA LEU A 277 23.70 -13.84 38.83
C LEU A 277 23.17 -14.11 37.41
N ASP A 278 23.83 -15.08 36.79
CA ASP A 278 23.57 -15.69 35.50
C ASP A 278 22.08 -16.01 35.24
N PHE A 279 21.62 -15.67 34.04
CA PHE A 279 20.40 -16.26 33.48
C PHE A 279 20.78 -17.13 32.28
N ASP A 280 20.90 -18.41 32.58
CA ASP A 280 20.98 -19.51 31.63
C ASP A 280 19.79 -19.48 30.66
N PHE A 281 20.06 -19.83 29.40
CA PHE A 281 19.04 -20.08 28.41
C PHE A 281 18.42 -21.46 28.69
N ALA A 282 17.42 -21.52 29.56
CA ALA A 282 16.59 -22.72 29.73
C ALA A 282 15.62 -22.84 28.55
N VAL A 283 15.86 -23.85 27.71
CA VAL A 283 14.87 -24.39 26.77
C VAL A 283 13.78 -25.06 27.59
N GLU A 284 12.64 -24.40 27.75
CA GLU A 284 11.47 -24.95 28.42
C GLU A 284 10.62 -25.73 27.41
N ASN A 285 10.61 -27.06 27.56
CA ASN A 285 9.79 -28.02 26.81
C ASN A 285 8.30 -27.88 27.17
N THR A 286 7.62 -26.83 26.71
CA THR A 286 6.17 -26.68 26.88
C THR A 286 5.36 -26.78 25.58
N ASP A 287 6.03 -26.91 24.42
CA ASP A 287 5.35 -26.98 23.12
C ASP A 287 4.84 -28.38 22.75
N THR A 288 5.24 -29.46 23.45
CA THR A 288 4.82 -30.83 23.11
C THR A 288 3.51 -31.28 23.78
N GLU A 289 3.02 -30.61 24.81
CA GLU A 289 1.80 -31.02 25.51
C GLU A 289 0.55 -30.34 24.92
N VAL A 290 0.66 -29.06 24.54
CA VAL A 290 -0.43 -28.30 23.87
C VAL A 290 -0.68 -28.81 22.44
N VAL A 291 0.37 -29.22 21.73
CA VAL A 291 0.25 -29.80 20.38
C VAL A 291 -0.38 -31.20 20.42
N ASN A 292 -0.18 -31.96 21.50
CA ASN A 292 -0.81 -33.27 21.67
C ASN A 292 -2.27 -33.19 22.13
N GLU A 293 -2.64 -32.19 22.95
CA GLU A 293 -4.05 -31.93 23.28
C GLU A 293 -4.87 -31.49 22.06
N LEU A 294 -4.31 -30.65 21.18
CA LEU A 294 -4.98 -30.23 19.95
C LEU A 294 -5.13 -31.38 18.94
N ARG A 295 -4.21 -32.35 18.95
CA ARG A 295 -4.28 -33.54 18.09
C ARG A 295 -5.39 -34.50 18.54
N GLN A 296 -5.60 -34.68 19.84
CA GLN A 296 -6.67 -35.55 20.36
C GLN A 296 -8.09 -34.99 20.11
N ARG A 297 -8.28 -33.67 20.10
CA ARG A 297 -9.58 -33.06 19.73
C ARG A 297 -9.94 -33.21 18.25
N SER A 298 -8.99 -33.49 17.37
CA SER A 298 -9.25 -33.68 15.92
C SER A 298 -9.74 -35.07 15.53
N ILE A 299 -9.77 -36.04 16.46
CA ILE A 299 -10.12 -37.44 16.18
C ILE A 299 -11.53 -37.80 16.72
N GLN A 300 -12.23 -36.88 17.38
CA GLN A 300 -13.58 -37.10 17.94
C GLN A 300 -14.71 -36.23 17.36
N HIS A 301 -14.55 -35.73 16.13
CA HIS A 301 -15.66 -35.16 15.35
C HIS A 301 -15.67 -35.65 13.92
#